data_AF-A0A127Q931-F1
#
_entry.id   AF-A0A127Q931-F1
#
_cell.length_a   1.000
_cell.length_b   1.000
_cell.length_c   1.000
_cell.angle_alpha   90.00
_cell.angle_beta   90.00
_cell.angle_gamma   90.00
#
_symmetry.space_group_name_H-M   'P 1'
#
loop_
_entity.id
_entity.type
_entity.pdbx_description
1 polymer ?
#
loop_
_entity_poly.entity_id
_entity_poly.type
_entity_poly.pdbx_seq_one_letter_code
_entity_poly.pdbx_strand_id
1 'polypeptide(L)'
;MSKASGLRILKLIGLISLLAASMHASAGFFGFGGDSWKEEVLLHDGQKLIVERSQSYGGRHEIGQPSPVKEESISFILPNTNKSIVWTEEINNEPGSASLGLLAIDVVHGTPYMVTVPVGCTSFNKWGRPNPPYVIFKYEGQAWEKIPLNELPLEIKEANVISNVQDHGHELNSHSGVVSASEIKEINGFYRQEVLHLKVFVRTPFDSLDQGCPVLVRIKGGWQSAGGAKAPFPITTPNSPDEFQRLIPVVPPQSSDEKKN
;
A
#
# COMPACT_ATOMS: atom_id res chain seq x y z
N MET A 1 -68.27 -8.02 -0.06
CA MET A 1 -67.26 -8.83 0.66
C MET A 1 -66.16 -9.18 -0.34
N SER A 2 -65.20 -8.25 -0.50
CA SER A 2 -63.81 -8.30 0.02
C SER A 2 -62.84 -9.02 -0.91
N LYS A 3 -62.23 -8.23 -1.81
CA LYS A 3 -61.02 -8.51 -2.57
C LYS A 3 -59.83 -8.41 -1.62
N ALA A 4 -59.21 -9.53 -1.24
CA ALA A 4 -58.04 -9.54 -0.36
C ALA A 4 -56.99 -10.56 -0.82
N SER A 5 -56.55 -10.46 -2.08
CA SER A 5 -55.48 -11.35 -2.61
C SER A 5 -54.36 -10.61 -3.34
N GLY A 6 -54.51 -9.33 -3.66
CA GLY A 6 -53.49 -8.55 -4.40
C GLY A 6 -52.40 -7.91 -3.52
N LEU A 7 -52.63 -7.73 -2.22
CA LEU A 7 -51.77 -6.91 -1.37
C LEU A 7 -50.56 -7.66 -0.79
N ARG A 8 -50.50 -8.99 -0.90
CA ARG A 8 -49.38 -9.80 -0.37
C ARG A 8 -48.23 -9.96 -1.38
N ILE A 9 -48.51 -9.98 -2.69
CA ILE A 9 -47.48 -10.16 -3.72
C ILE A 9 -46.67 -8.87 -3.93
N LEU A 10 -47.30 -7.69 -3.83
CA LEU A 10 -46.62 -6.40 -3.94
C LEU A 10 -45.63 -6.12 -2.79
N LYS A 11 -45.81 -6.73 -1.61
CA LYS A 11 -44.85 -6.60 -0.50
C LYS A 11 -43.60 -7.46 -0.68
N LEU A 12 -43.67 -8.56 -1.43
CA LEU A 12 -42.52 -9.43 -1.65
C LEU A 12 -41.59 -8.90 -2.75
N ILE A 13 -42.14 -8.21 -3.77
CA ILE A 13 -41.35 -7.58 -4.83
C ILE A 13 -40.67 -6.29 -4.32
N GLY A 14 -41.36 -5.49 -3.48
CA GLY A 14 -40.77 -4.30 -2.88
C GLY A 14 -39.61 -4.58 -1.91
N LEU A 15 -39.57 -5.78 -1.31
CA LEU A 15 -38.48 -6.19 -0.41
C LEU A 15 -37.21 -6.63 -1.16
N ILE A 16 -37.35 -7.13 -2.39
CA ILE A 16 -36.21 -7.53 -3.24
C ILE A 16 -35.57 -6.31 -3.92
N SER A 17 -36.34 -5.26 -4.21
CA SER A 17 -35.79 -4.01 -4.78
C SER A 17 -34.94 -3.18 -3.82
N LEU A 18 -34.99 -3.43 -2.50
CA LEU A 18 -34.15 -2.75 -1.51
C LEU A 18 -32.76 -3.38 -1.31
N LEU A 19 -32.52 -4.56 -1.86
CA LEU A 19 -31.18 -5.20 -1.85
C LEU A 19 -30.35 -4.88 -3.11
N ALA A 20 -30.92 -4.16 -4.08
CA ALA A 20 -30.26 -3.83 -5.35
C ALA A 20 -29.89 -2.33 -5.49
N ALA A 21 -30.01 -1.53 -4.42
CA ALA A 21 -29.77 -0.09 -4.44
C ALA A 21 -28.57 0.36 -3.59
N SER A 22 -27.62 -0.53 -3.29
CA SER A 22 -26.28 -0.15 -2.80
C SER A 22 -25.23 -0.32 -3.89
N MET A 23 -25.56 0.08 -5.12
CA MET A 23 -24.52 0.43 -6.08
C MET A 23 -23.97 1.77 -5.63
N HIS A 24 -22.96 1.76 -4.74
CA HIS A 24 -21.99 2.84 -4.73
C HIS A 24 -21.32 2.79 -6.10
N ALA A 25 -21.91 3.52 -7.05
CA ALA A 25 -21.26 3.93 -8.27
C ALA A 25 -20.20 4.98 -7.89
N SER A 26 -19.17 4.53 -7.19
CA SER A 26 -17.86 5.18 -7.15
C SER A 26 -17.08 4.79 -8.42
N ALA A 27 -17.75 4.64 -9.56
CA ALA A 27 -17.09 4.65 -10.85
C ALA A 27 -16.73 6.12 -11.13
N GLY A 28 -15.57 6.56 -10.62
CA GLY A 28 -14.92 7.80 -11.03
C GLY A 28 -15.65 9.12 -10.72
N PHE A 29 -16.09 9.36 -9.48
CA PHE A 29 -16.59 10.69 -9.10
C PHE A 29 -15.50 11.79 -9.09
N PHE A 30 -14.23 11.43 -9.30
CA PHE A 30 -13.18 12.38 -9.68
C PHE A 30 -12.65 12.02 -11.06
N GLY A 31 -13.10 12.75 -12.09
CA GLY A 31 -12.67 12.62 -13.48
C GLY A 31 -11.22 13.06 -13.73
N PHE A 32 -10.27 12.53 -12.96
CA PHE A 32 -8.84 12.72 -13.10
C PHE A 32 -8.18 11.35 -13.04
N GLY A 33 -7.36 11.00 -14.05
CA GLY A 33 -6.77 9.67 -14.23
C GLY A 33 -6.18 9.07 -12.94
N GLY A 34 -6.79 7.97 -12.50
CA GLY A 34 -6.44 7.22 -11.29
C GLY A 34 -7.06 5.83 -11.32
N ASP A 35 -6.59 4.97 -10.43
CA ASP A 35 -7.06 3.59 -10.29
C ASP A 35 -8.02 3.48 -9.10
N SER A 36 -9.04 2.63 -9.21
CA SER A 36 -9.95 2.32 -8.11
C SER A 36 -10.32 0.84 -8.15
N TRP A 37 -10.25 0.17 -7.01
CA TRP A 37 -10.57 -1.25 -6.90
C TRP A 37 -11.17 -1.57 -5.53
N LYS A 38 -11.74 -2.77 -5.40
CA LYS A 38 -12.33 -3.26 -4.16
C LYS A 38 -11.64 -4.54 -3.72
N GLU A 39 -11.36 -4.64 -2.43
CA GLU A 39 -10.73 -5.80 -1.80
C GLU A 39 -11.69 -6.41 -0.76
N GLU A 40 -11.86 -7.73 -0.80
CA GLU A 40 -12.52 -8.49 0.26
C GLU A 40 -11.48 -8.84 1.33
N VAL A 41 -11.41 -8.01 2.35
CA VAL A 41 -10.48 -8.16 3.46
C VAL A 41 -11.05 -9.16 4.47
N LEU A 42 -10.28 -10.20 4.78
CA LEU A 42 -10.61 -11.15 5.85
C LEU A 42 -10.13 -10.60 7.19
N LEU A 43 -11.07 -10.39 8.12
CA LEU A 43 -10.80 -9.91 9.48
C LEU A 43 -10.32 -11.05 10.39
N HIS A 44 -9.72 -10.71 11.53
CA HIS A 44 -9.21 -11.68 12.50
C HIS A 44 -10.26 -12.69 13.01
N ASP A 45 -11.54 -12.31 13.02
CA ASP A 45 -12.66 -13.13 13.48
C ASP A 45 -13.34 -13.95 12.36
N GLY A 46 -12.80 -13.89 11.14
CA GLY A 46 -13.31 -14.58 9.96
C GLY A 46 -14.43 -13.83 9.23
N GLN A 47 -14.87 -12.67 9.73
CA GLN A 47 -15.76 -11.79 8.96
C GLN A 47 -15.04 -11.21 7.75
N LYS A 48 -15.83 -10.82 6.75
CA LYS A 48 -15.33 -10.21 5.50
C LYS A 48 -15.72 -8.73 5.48
N LEU A 49 -14.77 -7.89 5.10
CA LEU A 49 -14.95 -6.46 4.94
C LEU A 49 -14.64 -6.08 3.49
N ILE A 50 -15.54 -5.35 2.84
CA ILE A 50 -15.26 -4.79 1.52
C ILE A 50 -14.59 -3.44 1.72
N VAL A 51 -13.35 -3.32 1.26
CA VAL A 51 -12.56 -2.10 1.29
C VAL A 51 -12.47 -1.56 -0.14
N GLU A 52 -12.93 -0.34 -0.35
CA GLU A 52 -12.70 0.39 -1.60
C GLU A 52 -11.43 1.22 -1.46
N ARG A 53 -10.54 1.10 -2.42
CA ARG A 53 -9.29 1.88 -2.47
C ARG A 53 -9.23 2.62 -3.79
N SER A 54 -8.67 3.82 -3.74
CA SER A 54 -8.41 4.59 -4.95
C SER A 54 -7.10 5.34 -4.84
N GLN A 55 -6.38 5.43 -5.95
CA GLN A 55 -5.16 6.20 -6.07
C GLN A 55 -5.24 7.13 -7.28
N SER A 56 -4.86 8.39 -7.10
CA SER A 56 -4.61 9.31 -8.23
C SER A 56 -3.12 9.52 -8.41
N TYR A 57 -2.70 9.81 -9.64
CA TYR A 57 -1.29 9.99 -9.97
C TYR A 57 -1.01 11.40 -10.48
N GLY A 58 0.16 11.93 -10.14
CA GLY A 58 0.58 13.24 -10.62
C GLY A 58 1.82 13.77 -9.91
N GLY A 59 2.48 14.74 -10.54
CA GLY A 59 3.72 15.34 -10.03
C GLY A 59 4.92 15.14 -10.97
N ARG A 60 6.08 15.65 -10.55
CA ARG A 60 7.33 15.53 -11.32
C ARG A 60 7.85 14.09 -11.25
N HIS A 61 8.15 13.51 -12.41
CA HIS A 61 8.76 12.19 -12.56
C HIS A 61 9.73 12.22 -13.74
N GLU A 62 10.63 11.25 -13.80
CA GLU A 62 11.57 11.11 -14.92
C GLU A 62 10.85 10.58 -16.17
N ILE A 63 11.32 10.96 -17.36
CA ILE A 63 10.75 10.47 -18.62
C ILE A 63 10.91 8.94 -18.68
N GLY A 64 9.79 8.23 -18.83
CA GLY A 64 9.76 6.76 -18.85
C GLY A 64 9.50 6.11 -17.48
N GLN A 65 9.38 6.89 -16.40
CA GLN A 65 8.92 6.40 -15.09
C GLN A 65 7.42 6.69 -14.89
N PRO A 66 6.69 5.87 -14.12
CA PRO A 66 5.31 6.18 -13.77
C PRO A 66 5.23 7.46 -12.93
N SER A 67 4.13 8.20 -13.07
CA SER A 67 3.85 9.32 -12.18
C SER A 67 3.69 8.83 -10.74
N PRO A 68 4.21 9.54 -9.74
CA PRO A 68 4.02 9.16 -8.34
C PRO A 68 2.53 9.26 -7.96
N VAL A 69 2.15 8.49 -6.93
CA VAL A 69 0.83 8.60 -6.29
C VAL A 69 0.73 10.00 -5.68
N LYS A 70 -0.36 10.69 -5.98
CA LYS A 70 -0.69 12.03 -5.52
C LYS A 70 -1.72 12.02 -4.39
N GLU A 71 -2.62 11.05 -4.40
CA GLU A 71 -3.64 10.91 -3.38
C GLU A 71 -3.99 9.43 -3.26
N GLU A 72 -4.11 8.96 -2.03
CA GLU A 72 -4.66 7.63 -1.72
C GLU A 72 -5.87 7.79 -0.82
N SER A 73 -6.95 7.10 -1.16
CA SER A 73 -8.15 7.02 -0.34
C SER A 73 -8.53 5.56 -0.09
N ILE A 74 -8.96 5.30 1.13
CA ILE A 74 -9.41 4.00 1.63
C ILE A 74 -10.77 4.24 2.26
N SER A 75 -11.76 3.43 1.88
CA SER A 75 -13.09 3.51 2.49
C SER A 75 -13.75 2.15 2.69
N PHE A 76 -14.56 2.04 3.74
CA PHE A 76 -15.32 0.83 4.04
C PHE A 76 -16.50 1.15 4.96
N ILE A 77 -17.47 0.24 5.02
CA ILE A 77 -18.57 0.32 6.00
C ILE A 77 -18.18 -0.50 7.23
N LEU A 78 -18.18 0.13 8.41
CA LEU A 78 -17.85 -0.53 9.67
C LEU A 78 -18.86 -1.67 9.94
N PRO A 79 -18.41 -2.92 10.15
CA PRO A 79 -19.30 -4.07 10.36
C PRO A 79 -20.30 -3.86 11.49
N ASN A 80 -21.51 -4.41 11.33
CA ASN A 80 -22.62 -4.26 12.27
C ASN A 80 -23.07 -2.81 12.52
N THR A 81 -22.63 -1.89 11.64
CA THR A 81 -23.07 -0.51 11.61
C THR A 81 -23.35 -0.08 10.17
N ASN A 82 -23.96 1.09 9.98
CA ASN A 82 -24.08 1.74 8.67
C ASN A 82 -23.12 2.93 8.54
N LYS A 83 -22.04 2.95 9.33
CA LYS A 83 -21.08 4.05 9.34
C LYS A 83 -20.03 3.83 8.26
N SER A 84 -19.93 4.77 7.33
CA SER A 84 -18.82 4.84 6.38
C SER A 84 -17.59 5.41 7.07
N ILE A 85 -16.45 4.75 6.89
CA ILE A 85 -15.15 5.18 7.36
C ILE A 85 -14.32 5.49 6.13
N VAL A 86 -13.68 6.66 6.13
CA VAL A 86 -12.80 7.11 5.06
C VAL A 86 -11.47 7.52 5.68
N TRP A 87 -10.39 7.12 5.03
CA TRP A 87 -9.06 7.63 5.27
C TRP A 87 -8.52 8.17 3.95
N THR A 88 -7.92 9.35 3.99
CA THR A 88 -7.34 9.98 2.81
C THR A 88 -5.97 10.53 3.19
N GLU A 89 -4.96 10.19 2.39
CA GLU A 89 -3.65 10.82 2.43
C GLU A 89 -3.46 11.64 1.17
N GLU A 90 -3.47 12.97 1.33
CA GLU A 90 -3.00 13.87 0.29
C GLU A 90 -1.47 13.85 0.28
N ILE A 91 -0.93 13.27 -0.78
CA ILE A 91 0.51 13.21 -1.05
C ILE A 91 0.84 14.55 -1.74
N ASN A 92 0.98 15.61 -0.93
CA ASN A 92 1.26 16.96 -1.43
C ASN A 92 2.40 16.95 -2.46
N ASN A 93 2.36 17.85 -3.45
CA ASN A 93 3.40 17.98 -4.50
C ASN A 93 4.78 18.44 -3.96
N GLU A 94 5.02 18.34 -2.66
CA GLU A 94 6.33 18.55 -2.07
C GLU A 94 7.25 17.38 -2.44
N PRO A 95 8.51 17.64 -2.84
CA PRO A 95 9.52 16.61 -2.99
C PRO A 95 9.64 15.82 -1.67
N GLY A 96 9.24 14.55 -1.67
CA GLY A 96 9.23 13.73 -0.47
C GLY A 96 7.95 13.82 0.38
N SER A 97 6.80 14.00 -0.25
CA SER A 97 5.51 13.70 0.38
C SER A 97 5.45 12.24 0.81
N ALA A 98 4.91 12.02 2.01
CA ALA A 98 4.86 10.66 2.55
C ALA A 98 3.80 9.86 1.80
N SER A 99 4.19 8.66 1.42
CA SER A 99 3.29 7.58 1.07
C SER A 99 3.38 6.53 2.17
N LEU A 100 2.23 6.14 2.69
CA LEU A 100 2.08 4.96 3.52
C LEU A 100 1.51 3.82 2.69
N GLY A 101 2.22 2.70 2.63
CA GLY A 101 1.71 1.47 2.02
C GLY A 101 0.79 0.76 3.01
N LEU A 102 -0.48 0.56 2.64
CA LEU A 102 -1.41 -0.22 3.45
C LEU A 102 -0.98 -1.69 3.55
N LEU A 103 -0.97 -2.23 4.76
CA LEU A 103 -0.68 -3.64 5.03
C LEU A 103 -1.90 -4.38 5.57
N ALA A 104 -2.65 -3.77 6.48
CA ALA A 104 -3.86 -4.37 7.00
C ALA A 104 -4.92 -3.36 7.43
N ILE A 105 -6.17 -3.81 7.35
CA ILE A 105 -7.33 -3.21 8.01
C ILE A 105 -8.01 -4.29 8.83
N ASP A 106 -8.30 -4.01 10.10
CA ASP A 106 -9.07 -4.92 10.95
C ASP A 106 -10.02 -4.14 11.87
N VAL A 107 -11.00 -4.85 12.45
CA VAL A 107 -11.97 -4.28 13.38
C VAL A 107 -12.00 -5.12 14.65
N VAL A 108 -11.32 -4.65 15.70
CA VAL A 108 -11.26 -5.36 16.99
C VAL A 108 -12.22 -4.69 17.97
N HIS A 109 -13.18 -5.45 18.51
CA HIS A 109 -14.21 -4.96 19.42
C HIS A 109 -15.00 -3.74 18.89
N GLY A 110 -15.23 -3.68 17.57
CA GLY A 110 -15.93 -2.56 16.91
C GLY A 110 -15.06 -1.33 16.63
N THR A 111 -13.76 -1.38 16.94
CA THR A 111 -12.80 -0.32 16.65
C THR A 111 -11.97 -0.69 15.43
N PRO A 112 -11.99 0.12 14.35
CA PRO A 112 -11.08 -0.05 13.22
C PRO A 112 -9.63 0.25 13.57
N TYR A 113 -8.74 -0.55 13.00
CA TYR A 113 -7.29 -0.37 13.03
C TYR A 113 -6.75 -0.47 11.61
N MET A 114 -5.69 0.30 11.35
CA MET A 114 -4.97 0.29 10.10
C MET A 114 -3.48 0.16 10.37
N VAL A 115 -2.84 -0.79 9.69
CA VAL A 115 -1.39 -0.99 9.74
C VAL A 115 -0.81 -0.60 8.39
N THR A 116 0.16 0.30 8.40
CA THR A 116 0.84 0.76 7.19
C THR A 116 2.36 0.72 7.35
N VAL A 117 3.09 0.87 6.25
CA VAL A 117 4.55 0.99 6.20
C VAL A 117 4.96 2.26 5.45
N PRO A 118 5.95 3.02 5.92
CA PRO A 118 6.50 4.12 5.15
C PRO A 118 7.13 3.64 3.84
N VAL A 119 6.68 4.20 2.71
CA VAL A 119 7.25 3.88 1.39
C VAL A 119 8.42 4.81 1.11
N GLY A 120 9.64 4.24 1.12
CA GLY A 120 10.88 4.96 0.86
C GLY A 120 11.44 5.75 2.05
N CYS A 121 12.71 6.17 1.93
CA CYS A 121 13.45 6.80 3.02
C CYS A 121 12.84 8.13 3.50
N THR A 122 12.18 8.87 2.61
CA THR A 122 11.59 10.15 2.98
C THR A 122 10.35 9.97 3.86
N SER A 123 9.45 9.07 3.48
CA SER A 123 8.31 8.67 4.31
C SER A 123 8.80 8.10 5.65
N PHE A 124 9.84 7.26 5.63
CA PHE A 124 10.42 6.69 6.83
C PHE A 124 10.90 7.76 7.82
N ASN A 125 11.62 8.79 7.34
CA ASN A 125 12.02 9.92 8.18
C ASN A 125 10.81 10.78 8.62
N LYS A 126 9.84 11.05 7.74
CA LYS A 126 8.63 11.81 8.08
C LYS A 126 7.84 11.18 9.23
N TRP A 127 7.72 9.86 9.23
CA TRP A 127 6.93 9.12 10.22
C TRP A 127 7.70 8.75 11.49
N GLY A 128 8.93 9.26 11.66
CA GLY A 128 9.73 9.11 12.87
C GLY A 128 10.56 7.83 12.93
N ARG A 129 10.90 7.25 11.76
CA ARG A 129 11.74 6.06 11.62
C ARG A 129 11.27 4.88 12.50
N PRO A 130 10.00 4.45 12.38
CA PRO A 130 9.44 3.42 13.26
C PRO A 130 10.24 2.11 13.19
N ASN A 131 10.35 1.41 14.33
CA ASN A 131 11.02 0.12 14.41
C ASN A 131 10.21 -0.87 15.29
N PRO A 132 9.64 -1.95 14.73
CA PRO A 132 9.50 -2.29 13.31
C PRO A 132 8.83 -1.19 12.46
N PRO A 133 8.93 -1.22 11.12
CA PRO A 133 8.62 -0.07 10.27
C PRO A 133 7.11 0.13 10.05
N TYR A 134 6.30 0.01 11.10
CA TYR A 134 4.86 0.20 11.03
C TYR A 134 4.45 1.59 11.50
N VAL A 135 3.50 2.18 10.78
CA VAL A 135 2.70 3.30 11.26
C VAL A 135 1.30 2.78 11.46
N ILE A 136 0.80 2.88 12.69
CA ILE A 136 -0.46 2.24 13.08
C ILE A 136 -1.45 3.31 13.44
N PHE A 137 -2.66 3.18 12.92
CA PHE A 137 -3.76 4.07 13.21
C PHE A 137 -4.91 3.29 13.86
N LYS A 138 -5.57 3.95 14.81
CA LYS A 138 -6.81 3.52 15.43
C LYS A 138 -7.88 4.54 15.08
N TYR A 139 -9.07 4.09 14.74
CA TYR A 139 -10.21 4.98 14.51
C TYR A 139 -11.02 5.17 15.79
N GLU A 140 -10.97 6.37 16.36
CA GLU A 140 -11.66 6.74 17.60
C GLU A 140 -12.20 8.17 17.49
N GLY A 141 -13.35 8.44 18.10
CA GLY A 141 -13.90 9.81 18.11
C GLY A 141 -14.22 10.40 16.73
N GLN A 142 -14.43 9.56 15.71
CA GLN A 142 -14.60 9.93 14.29
C GLN A 142 -13.31 10.38 13.58
N ALA A 143 -12.14 10.14 14.16
CA ALA A 143 -10.85 10.47 13.58
C ALA A 143 -9.89 9.27 13.61
N TRP A 144 -8.91 9.29 12.71
CA TRP A 144 -7.79 8.36 12.75
C TRP A 144 -6.67 8.95 13.61
N GLU A 145 -6.27 8.21 14.64
CA GLU A 145 -5.20 8.59 15.55
C GLU A 145 -4.03 7.62 15.42
N LYS A 146 -2.80 8.14 15.31
CA LYS A 146 -1.60 7.31 15.32
C LYS A 146 -1.38 6.75 16.72
N ILE A 147 -1.23 5.44 16.82
CA ILE A 147 -0.94 4.73 18.07
C ILE A 147 0.43 4.05 18.02
N PRO A 148 1.07 3.82 19.18
CA PRO A 148 2.32 3.05 19.25
C PRO A 148 2.07 1.54 19.03
N LEU A 149 3.11 0.80 18.64
CA LEU A 149 3.02 -0.62 18.30
C LEU A 149 2.54 -1.52 19.45
N ASN A 150 2.86 -1.17 20.68
CA ASN A 150 2.40 -1.90 21.87
C ASN A 150 0.88 -1.81 22.08
N GLU A 151 0.20 -0.87 21.44
CA GLU A 151 -1.26 -0.72 21.48
C GLU A 151 -1.96 -1.41 20.30
N LEU A 152 -1.22 -1.95 19.31
CA LEU A 152 -1.81 -2.76 18.24
C LEU A 152 -2.45 -4.03 18.84
N PRO A 153 -3.74 -4.31 18.61
CA PRO A 153 -4.38 -5.53 19.11
C PRO A 153 -3.65 -6.81 18.68
N LEU A 154 -3.55 -7.81 19.58
CA LEU A 154 -2.82 -9.06 19.34
C LEU A 154 -3.47 -9.95 18.28
N GLU A 155 -4.72 -9.70 17.97
CA GLU A 155 -5.54 -10.32 16.94
C GLU A 155 -5.02 -9.98 15.53
N ILE A 156 -4.48 -8.77 15.37
CA ILE A 156 -3.94 -8.27 14.09
C ILE A 156 -2.51 -8.76 13.95
N LYS A 157 -2.32 -9.82 13.15
CA LYS A 157 -1.05 -10.55 13.04
C LYS A 157 -0.43 -10.50 11.65
N GLU A 158 -1.21 -10.26 10.62
CA GLU A 158 -0.74 -10.34 9.24
C GLU A 158 -1.40 -9.31 8.33
N ALA A 159 -0.74 -9.08 7.20
CA ALA A 159 -1.28 -8.26 6.13
C ALA A 159 -2.46 -8.96 5.46
N ASN A 160 -3.56 -8.23 5.27
CA ASN A 160 -4.80 -8.75 4.69
C ASN A 160 -5.33 -7.90 3.51
N VAL A 161 -4.48 -7.01 3.00
CA VAL A 161 -4.71 -6.23 1.76
C VAL A 161 -3.56 -6.40 0.79
N ILE A 162 -3.76 -5.97 -0.46
CA ILE A 162 -2.70 -5.86 -1.45
C ILE A 162 -1.77 -4.71 -1.09
N SER A 163 -0.50 -5.01 -0.94
CA SER A 163 0.49 -4.11 -0.37
C SER A 163 1.41 -3.41 -1.36
N ASN A 164 1.41 -3.86 -2.62
CA ASN A 164 2.22 -3.31 -3.70
C ASN A 164 1.32 -2.92 -4.88
N VAL A 165 0.48 -1.92 -4.65
CA VAL A 165 -0.52 -1.49 -5.63
C VAL A 165 0.16 -0.91 -6.88
N GLN A 166 1.30 -0.24 -6.75
CA GLN A 166 1.96 0.41 -7.91
C GLN A 166 2.32 -0.58 -9.01
N ASP A 167 2.77 -1.79 -8.65
CA ASP A 167 3.10 -2.84 -9.61
C ASP A 167 1.86 -3.54 -10.19
N HIS A 168 0.70 -3.41 -9.54
CA HIS A 168 -0.57 -4.06 -9.93
C HIS A 168 -1.69 -3.08 -10.33
N GLY A 169 -1.44 -1.76 -10.37
CA GLY A 169 -2.49 -0.75 -10.48
C GLY A 169 -3.38 -0.95 -11.70
N HIS A 170 -2.77 -1.25 -12.84
CA HIS A 170 -3.49 -1.54 -14.08
C HIS A 170 -4.31 -2.84 -14.00
N GLU A 171 -3.74 -3.90 -13.40
CA GLU A 171 -4.42 -5.20 -13.23
C GLU A 171 -5.64 -5.06 -12.31
N LEU A 172 -5.45 -4.38 -11.16
CA LEU A 172 -6.49 -4.12 -10.18
C LEU A 172 -7.59 -3.21 -10.74
N ASN A 173 -7.23 -2.19 -11.51
CA ASN A 173 -8.19 -1.29 -12.14
C ASN A 173 -9.00 -2.00 -13.25
N SER A 174 -8.40 -3.01 -13.91
CA SER A 174 -9.10 -3.86 -14.86
C SER A 174 -9.91 -4.99 -14.21
N HIS A 175 -9.77 -5.20 -12.91
CA HIS A 175 -10.51 -6.21 -12.17
C HIS A 175 -11.98 -5.80 -12.05
N SER A 176 -12.88 -6.50 -12.75
CA SER A 176 -14.29 -6.12 -12.90
C SER A 176 -15.17 -6.34 -11.65
N GLY A 177 -14.57 -6.70 -10.52
CA GLY A 177 -15.28 -7.02 -9.28
C GLY A 177 -14.41 -6.80 -8.04
N VAL A 178 -14.78 -7.46 -6.94
CA VAL A 178 -14.02 -7.44 -5.68
C VAL A 178 -12.91 -8.48 -5.74
N VAL A 179 -11.67 -8.08 -5.46
CA VAL A 179 -10.54 -9.00 -5.29
C VAL A 179 -10.79 -9.82 -4.02
N SER A 180 -10.84 -11.14 -4.15
CA SER A 180 -11.19 -12.03 -3.03
C SER A 180 -10.06 -12.14 -1.99
N ALA A 181 -10.37 -12.49 -0.74
CA ALA A 181 -9.35 -12.71 0.29
C ALA A 181 -8.31 -13.78 -0.12
N SER A 182 -8.74 -14.82 -0.83
CA SER A 182 -7.85 -15.86 -1.37
C SER A 182 -6.89 -15.32 -2.42
N GLU A 183 -7.37 -14.45 -3.30
CA GLU A 183 -6.58 -13.84 -4.36
C GLU A 183 -5.60 -12.81 -3.80
N ILE A 184 -6.01 -12.02 -2.80
CA ILE A 184 -5.11 -11.13 -2.05
C ILE A 184 -3.93 -11.93 -1.47
N LYS A 185 -4.22 -13.10 -0.88
CA LYS A 185 -3.19 -13.98 -0.31
C LYS A 185 -2.26 -14.54 -1.39
N GLU A 186 -2.78 -14.88 -2.56
CA GLU A 186 -2.02 -15.34 -3.71
C GLU A 186 -1.10 -14.25 -4.26
N ILE A 187 -1.63 -13.06 -4.54
CA ILE A 187 -0.89 -11.87 -5.00
C ILE A 187 0.24 -11.53 -4.02
N ASN A 188 -0.07 -11.44 -2.71
CA ASN A 188 0.93 -11.19 -1.68
C ASN A 188 1.93 -12.36 -1.51
N GLY A 189 1.59 -13.57 -1.97
CA GLY A 189 2.44 -14.75 -1.95
C GLY A 189 3.61 -14.66 -2.93
N PHE A 190 3.33 -14.25 -4.17
CA PHE A 190 4.30 -14.25 -5.28
C PHE A 190 5.47 -13.27 -5.09
N TYR A 191 5.23 -12.06 -4.61
CA TYR A 191 6.22 -10.96 -4.71
C TYR A 191 7.02 -10.68 -3.44
N ARG A 192 6.70 -11.36 -2.33
CA ARG A 192 7.19 -10.98 -0.98
C ARG A 192 8.03 -12.06 -0.31
N GLN A 193 8.83 -12.82 -1.07
CA GLN A 193 9.73 -13.80 -0.45
C GLN A 193 10.81 -13.13 0.44
N GLU A 194 11.09 -11.84 0.24
CA GLU A 194 12.27 -11.21 0.85
C GLU A 194 11.99 -10.34 2.09
N VAL A 195 10.72 -10.10 2.45
CA VAL A 195 10.40 -9.20 3.59
C VAL A 195 9.25 -9.74 4.46
N LEU A 196 9.55 -10.76 5.28
CA LEU A 196 8.58 -11.46 6.14
C LEU A 196 7.76 -10.50 7.01
N HIS A 197 8.36 -9.42 7.50
CA HIS A 197 7.68 -8.46 8.37
C HIS A 197 6.58 -7.64 7.68
N LEU A 198 6.52 -7.64 6.34
CA LEU A 198 5.40 -7.04 5.62
C LEU A 198 4.21 -8.00 5.52
N LYS A 199 4.44 -9.31 5.71
CA LYS A 199 3.39 -10.35 5.73
C LYS A 199 2.89 -10.61 7.14
N VAL A 200 3.80 -10.90 8.07
CA VAL A 200 3.48 -11.25 9.46
C VAL A 200 4.08 -10.17 10.34
N PHE A 201 3.23 -9.52 11.14
CA PHE A 201 3.63 -8.36 11.92
C PHE A 201 4.51 -8.76 13.10
N VAL A 202 5.69 -8.14 13.14
CA VAL A 202 6.66 -8.33 14.21
C VAL A 202 6.46 -7.26 15.27
N ARG A 203 6.63 -7.61 16.54
CA ARG A 203 6.48 -6.65 17.65
C ARG A 203 7.79 -6.27 18.32
N THR A 204 8.83 -7.03 18.04
CA THR A 204 10.18 -6.78 18.51
C THR A 204 10.93 -5.88 17.52
N PRO A 205 11.61 -4.83 18.00
CA PRO A 205 12.48 -4.04 17.15
C PRO A 205 13.52 -4.90 16.42
N PHE A 206 13.84 -4.54 15.18
CA PHE A 206 14.98 -5.12 14.47
C PHE A 206 16.27 -4.43 14.93
N ASP A 207 17.34 -5.21 15.09
CA ASP A 207 18.67 -4.72 15.51
C ASP A 207 19.25 -3.72 14.49
N SER A 208 18.93 -3.89 13.21
CA SER A 208 19.34 -2.99 12.14
C SER A 208 18.19 -2.77 11.16
N LEU A 209 17.52 -1.63 11.29
CA LEU A 209 16.46 -1.19 10.38
C LEU A 209 16.85 -0.04 9.47
N ASP A 210 18.07 0.47 9.63
CA ASP A 210 18.61 1.42 8.67
C ASP A 210 18.85 0.66 7.36
N GLN A 211 17.78 0.52 6.56
CA GLN A 211 17.69 -0.07 5.23
C GLN A 211 18.53 0.73 4.21
N GLY A 212 19.72 1.20 4.59
CA GLY A 212 20.49 2.20 3.85
C GLY A 212 19.85 3.58 3.85
N CYS A 213 18.74 3.81 4.58
CA CYS A 213 18.06 5.10 4.59
C CYS A 213 18.79 6.13 5.45
N PRO A 214 19.38 7.18 4.87
CA PRO A 214 20.06 8.22 5.64
C PRO A 214 19.07 8.94 6.57
N VAL A 215 19.59 9.49 7.65
CA VAL A 215 18.82 10.43 8.49
C VAL A 215 18.62 11.71 7.70
N LEU A 216 17.34 12.06 7.48
CA LEU A 216 16.93 13.25 6.77
C LEU A 216 16.30 14.24 7.75
N VAL A 217 16.62 15.52 7.56
CA VAL A 217 16.06 16.65 8.30
C VAL A 217 15.12 17.41 7.36
N ARG A 218 13.96 17.82 7.90
CA ARG A 218 12.99 18.62 7.16
C ARG A 218 13.52 20.03 6.97
N ILE A 219 13.52 20.51 5.73
CA ILE A 219 13.90 21.88 5.36
C ILE A 219 12.75 22.58 4.61
N LYS A 220 12.88 23.89 4.41
CA LYS A 220 11.92 24.64 3.58
C LYS A 220 11.94 24.09 2.15
N GLY A 221 10.85 23.42 1.74
CA GLY A 221 10.69 22.86 0.39
C GLY A 221 11.20 21.43 0.20
N GLY A 222 11.57 20.69 1.25
CA GLY A 222 11.94 19.28 1.10
C GLY A 222 12.67 18.65 2.29
N TRP A 223 13.50 17.65 1.99
CA TRP A 223 14.28 16.86 2.94
C TRP A 223 15.76 16.84 2.55
N GLN A 224 16.65 16.89 3.54
CA GLN A 224 18.10 16.90 3.32
C GLN A 224 18.82 16.02 4.35
N SER A 225 19.92 15.37 3.98
CA SER A 225 20.79 14.66 4.90
C SER A 225 21.32 15.60 5.99
N ALA A 226 21.42 15.09 7.23
CA ALA A 226 21.89 15.86 8.39
C ALA A 226 23.31 16.47 8.24
N GLY A 227 24.09 16.06 7.23
CA GLY A 227 25.40 16.61 6.89
C GLY A 227 25.45 17.48 5.62
N GLY A 228 24.30 17.86 5.07
CA GLY A 228 24.21 18.51 3.76
C GLY A 228 24.47 17.54 2.60
N ALA A 229 24.41 18.03 1.35
CA ALA A 229 24.80 17.24 0.18
C ALA A 229 26.30 16.94 0.29
N LYS A 230 26.66 15.74 0.76
CA LYS A 230 28.02 15.25 0.53
C LYS A 230 28.13 15.07 -0.98
N ALA A 231 29.07 15.80 -1.59
CA ALA A 231 29.37 15.61 -3.00
C ALA A 231 29.53 14.10 -3.27
N PRO A 232 29.07 13.59 -4.42
CA PRO A 232 29.46 12.24 -4.83
C PRO A 232 30.98 12.16 -4.67
N PHE A 233 31.47 11.01 -4.16
CA PHE A 233 32.90 10.75 -4.08
C PHE A 233 33.53 11.24 -5.39
N PRO A 234 34.59 12.08 -5.33
CA PRO A 234 35.19 12.60 -6.54
C PRO A 234 35.45 11.40 -7.45
N ILE A 235 34.77 11.40 -8.61
CA ILE A 235 35.09 10.47 -9.68
C ILE A 235 36.55 10.75 -9.95
N THR A 236 37.42 9.87 -9.46
CA THR A 236 38.83 9.94 -9.76
C THR A 236 38.86 9.61 -11.24
N THR A 237 38.96 10.62 -12.09
CA THR A 237 39.28 10.40 -13.49
C THR A 237 40.58 9.60 -13.50
N PRO A 238 40.62 8.42 -14.14
CA PRO A 238 41.85 7.66 -14.24
C PRO A 238 42.91 8.58 -14.84
N ASN A 239 44.01 8.79 -14.12
CA ASN A 239 45.06 9.75 -14.53
C ASN A 239 45.89 9.23 -15.73
N SER A 240 45.51 8.10 -16.32
CA SER A 240 46.19 7.51 -17.46
C SER A 240 45.25 6.57 -18.25
N PRO A 241 45.35 6.52 -19.59
CA PRO A 241 44.71 5.52 -20.44
C PRO A 241 44.99 4.06 -20.02
N ASP A 242 46.09 3.79 -19.29
CA ASP A 242 46.50 2.43 -18.91
C ASP A 242 45.68 1.81 -17.77
N GLU A 243 44.94 2.62 -17.01
CA GLU A 243 44.16 2.13 -15.87
C GLU A 243 42.80 1.52 -16.29
N PHE A 244 42.29 1.90 -17.47
CA PHE A 244 41.07 1.32 -18.05
C PHE A 244 41.24 -0.15 -18.43
N GLN A 245 42.44 -0.58 -18.81
CA GLN A 245 42.70 -1.97 -19.23
C GLN A 245 42.76 -2.96 -18.07
N ARG A 246 42.89 -2.50 -16.82
CA ARG A 246 42.90 -3.38 -15.63
C ARG A 246 41.51 -3.70 -15.09
N LEU A 247 40.48 -2.96 -15.51
CA LEU A 247 39.09 -3.13 -15.06
C LEU A 247 38.24 -3.97 -16.01
N ILE A 248 38.79 -4.39 -17.16
CA ILE A 248 38.11 -5.33 -18.05
C ILE A 248 38.48 -6.74 -17.59
N PRO A 249 37.55 -7.54 -17.03
CA PRO A 249 37.83 -8.94 -16.75
C PRO A 249 38.16 -9.66 -18.06
N VAL A 250 39.36 -10.25 -18.13
CA VAL A 250 39.76 -11.13 -19.22
C VAL A 250 38.84 -12.35 -19.16
N VAL A 251 37.87 -12.41 -20.07
CA VAL A 251 37.05 -13.61 -20.30
C VAL A 251 37.99 -14.67 -20.88
N PRO A 252 38.24 -15.80 -20.21
CA PRO A 252 39.05 -16.86 -20.80
C PRO A 252 38.31 -17.46 -22.00
N PRO A 253 39.03 -17.82 -23.09
CA PRO A 253 38.40 -18.44 -24.24
C PRO A 253 37.76 -19.77 -23.84
N GLN A 254 36.49 -19.95 -24.23
CA GLN A 254 35.81 -21.23 -24.06
C GLN A 254 36.47 -22.28 -24.95
N SER A 255 36.96 -23.37 -24.34
CA SER A 255 37.47 -24.53 -25.04
C SER A 255 36.32 -25.23 -25.76
N SER A 256 36.32 -25.18 -27.09
CA SER A 256 35.47 -26.00 -27.93
C SER A 256 36.04 -27.42 -28.01
N ASP A 257 35.73 -28.25 -27.02
CA ASP A 257 35.83 -29.71 -27.17
C ASP A 257 34.43 -30.25 -27.49
N GLU A 258 34.04 -30.09 -28.75
CA GLU A 258 32.94 -30.86 -29.33
C GLU A 258 33.54 -32.12 -29.96
N LYS A 259 33.21 -33.25 -29.31
CA LYS A 259 33.53 -34.61 -29.73
C LYS A 259 33.16 -34.85 -31.19
N LYS A 260 34.14 -35.29 -31.98
CA LYS A 260 33.92 -36.14 -33.15
C LYS A 260 34.48 -37.54 -32.87
N ASN A 261 33.55 -38.46 -32.60
CA ASN A 261 33.50 -39.90 -32.86
C ASN A 261 32.79 -40.65 -31.73
#